data_AF-A0A357WVT4-F1
#
_entry.id   AF-A0A357WVT4-F1
#
_cell.length_a   1.000
_cell.length_b   1.000
_cell.length_c   1.000
_cell.angle_alpha   90.00
_cell.angle_beta   90.00
_cell.angle_gamma   90.00
#
_symmetry.space_group_name_H-M   'P 1'
#
loop_
_entity.id
_entity.type
_entity.pdbx_description
1 polymer ?
#
loop_
_entity_poly.entity_id
_entity_poly.type
_entity_poly.pdbx_seq_one_letter_code
_entity_poly.pdbx_strand_id
1 'polypeptide(L)'
;MKRSWTNIKAFEPKILAMRAAGKTRREIADELGLNKTQIKNWINRHNKEADREEAGLSPKRRGRKPAVTLQEYKYENKRLKMENELLRDFLHVAGRK
;
A
#
# COMPACT_ATOMS: atom_id res chain seq x y z
N MET A 1 9.30 28.55 8.83
CA MET A 1 9.22 27.10 9.16
C MET A 1 9.32 26.31 7.87
N LYS A 2 10.11 25.23 7.80
CA LYS A 2 10.23 24.41 6.58
C LYS A 2 8.95 23.59 6.36
N ARG A 3 8.54 23.37 5.11
CA ARG A 3 7.27 22.70 4.77
C ARG A 3 7.26 21.24 5.23
N SER A 4 6.18 20.81 5.90
CA SER A 4 6.02 19.43 6.36
C SER A 4 5.62 18.47 5.22
N TRP A 5 4.72 18.92 4.35
CA TRP A 5 4.27 18.19 3.17
C TRP A 5 4.74 18.86 1.88
N THR A 6 5.21 18.08 0.92
CA THR A 6 5.62 18.55 -0.40
C THR A 6 5.53 17.41 -1.40
N ASN A 7 5.08 17.69 -2.61
CA ASN A 7 5.23 16.77 -3.74
C ASN A 7 6.70 16.70 -4.18
N ILE A 8 7.52 15.96 -3.42
CA ILE A 8 8.96 15.86 -3.64
C ILE A 8 9.33 15.25 -5.00
N LYS A 9 8.42 14.45 -5.59
CA LYS A 9 8.60 13.85 -6.91
C LYS A 9 8.69 14.91 -8.01
N ALA A 10 8.02 16.05 -7.86
CA ALA A 10 8.15 17.16 -8.80
C ALA A 10 9.56 17.77 -8.84
N PHE A 11 10.35 17.60 -7.77
CA PHE A 11 11.72 18.10 -7.68
C PHE A 11 12.79 17.07 -8.08
N GLU A 12 12.38 15.86 -8.46
CA GLU A 12 13.26 14.76 -8.88
C GLU A 12 14.39 15.17 -9.84
N PRO A 13 14.11 15.81 -11.00
CA PRO A 13 15.19 16.20 -11.93
C PRO A 13 16.17 17.19 -11.29
N LYS A 14 15.67 18.10 -10.46
CA LYS A 14 16.49 19.10 -9.78
C LYS A 14 17.34 18.48 -8.66
N ILE A 15 16.80 17.53 -7.91
CA ILE A 15 17.53 16.80 -6.87
C ILE A 15 18.66 15.99 -7.52
N LEU A 16 18.39 15.28 -8.62
CA LEU A 16 19.39 14.49 -9.35
C LEU A 16 20.53 15.38 -9.90
N ALA A 17 20.19 16.49 -10.56
CA ALA A 17 21.18 17.44 -11.08
C ALA A 17 22.08 17.99 -9.96
N MET A 18 21.50 18.39 -8.83
CA MET A 18 22.28 18.87 -7.69
C MET A 18 23.16 17.78 -7.06
N ARG A 19 22.70 16.53 -7.06
CA ARG A 19 23.48 15.38 -6.56
C ARG A 19 24.65 15.06 -7.48
N ALA A 20 24.46 15.16 -8.80
CA ALA A 20 25.52 15.01 -9.78
C ALA A 20 26.56 16.14 -9.66
N ALA A 21 26.12 17.35 -9.32
CA ALA A 21 26.99 18.48 -9.00
C ALA A 21 27.71 18.36 -7.63
N GLY A 22 27.56 17.26 -6.90
CA GLY A 22 28.25 17.00 -5.63
C GLY A 22 27.65 17.71 -4.41
N LYS A 23 26.49 18.37 -4.53
CA LYS A 23 25.85 19.06 -3.40
C LYS A 23 25.45 18.08 -2.31
N THR A 24 25.62 18.50 -1.06
CA THR A 24 25.20 17.75 0.11
C THR A 24 23.68 17.74 0.24
N ARG A 25 23.15 16.73 0.95
CA ARG A 25 21.71 16.63 1.23
C ARG A 25 21.16 17.84 2.02
N ARG A 26 22.03 18.55 2.75
CA ARG A 26 21.65 19.75 3.52
C ARG A 26 21.46 20.92 2.57
N GLU A 27 22.43 21.18 1.69
CA GLU A 27 22.37 22.24 0.69
C GLU A 27 21.18 22.06 -0.27
N ILE A 28 20.95 20.83 -0.73
CA ILE A 28 19.78 20.51 -1.57
C ILE A 28 18.47 20.85 -0.84
N ALA A 29 18.39 20.55 0.46
CA ALA A 29 17.20 20.85 1.24
C ALA A 29 17.04 22.36 1.47
N ASP A 30 18.12 23.08 1.72
CA ASP A 30 18.08 24.53 1.93
C ASP A 30 17.69 25.27 0.65
N GLU A 31 18.23 24.88 -0.51
CA GLU A 31 17.91 25.46 -1.83
C GLU A 31 16.47 25.18 -2.28
N LEU A 32 15.90 24.04 -1.89
CA LEU A 32 14.51 23.68 -2.18
C LEU A 32 13.51 24.15 -1.10
N GLY A 33 14.00 24.75 0.00
CA GLY A 33 13.15 25.12 1.13
C GLY A 33 12.53 23.93 1.87
N LEU A 34 13.16 22.75 1.76
CA LEU A 34 12.70 21.48 2.29
C LEU A 34 13.47 21.07 3.56
N ASN A 35 12.92 20.08 4.26
CA ASN A 35 13.62 19.42 5.34
C ASN A 35 14.66 18.43 4.80
N LYS A 36 15.84 18.38 5.43
CA LYS A 36 16.91 17.41 5.14
C LYS A 36 16.39 15.97 5.19
N THR A 37 15.45 15.67 6.09
CA THR A 37 14.84 14.34 6.22
C THR A 37 14.02 13.96 4.99
N GLN A 38 13.33 14.91 4.35
CA GLN A 38 12.58 14.66 3.12
C GLN A 38 13.53 14.28 1.98
N ILE A 39 14.63 15.01 1.81
CA ILE A 39 15.67 14.69 0.81
C ILE A 39 16.32 13.33 1.10
N LYS A 40 16.68 13.05 2.36
CA LYS A 40 17.24 11.75 2.76
C LYS A 40 16.29 10.60 2.41
N ASN A 41 15.01 10.72 2.80
CA ASN A 41 14.02 9.67 2.58
C ASN A 41 13.71 9.46 1.10
N TRP A 42 13.70 10.54 0.30
CA TRP A 42 13.50 10.47 -1.13
C TRP A 42 14.66 9.76 -1.83
N ILE A 43 15.92 10.14 -1.55
CA ILE A 43 17.11 9.50 -2.12
C ILE A 43 17.13 8.00 -1.79
N ASN A 44 16.82 7.64 -0.55
CA ASN A 44 16.76 6.23 -0.14
C ASN A 44 15.69 5.44 -0.91
N ARG A 45 14.57 6.08 -1.25
CA ARG A 45 13.50 5.45 -2.04
C ARG A 45 13.93 5.28 -3.49
N HIS A 46 14.47 6.35 -4.10
CA HIS A 46 14.97 6.35 -5.47
C HIS A 46 16.03 5.26 -5.68
N ASN A 47 17.03 5.19 -4.79
CA ASN A 47 18.05 4.14 -4.88
C ASN A 47 17.46 2.73 -4.76
N LYS A 48 16.54 2.50 -3.81
CA LYS A 48 15.89 1.19 -3.66
C LYS A 48 14.97 0.81 -4.82
N GLU A 49 14.48 1.78 -5.59
CA GLU A 49 13.72 1.55 -6.81
C GLU A 49 14.67 1.17 -7.94
N ALA A 50 15.77 1.91 -8.12
CA ALA A 50 16.84 1.58 -9.05
C ALA A 50 17.46 0.19 -8.80
N ASP A 51 17.85 -0.12 -7.54
CA ASP A 51 18.41 -1.43 -7.17
C ASP A 51 17.43 -2.59 -7.49
N ARG A 52 16.12 -2.35 -7.35
CA ARG A 52 15.09 -3.36 -7.66
C ARG A 52 14.91 -3.53 -9.16
N GLU A 53 14.95 -2.45 -9.91
CA GLU A 53 14.88 -2.47 -11.37
C GLU A 53 16.09 -3.19 -11.96
N GLU A 54 17.30 -2.91 -11.47
CA GLU A 54 18.53 -3.59 -11.84
C GLU A 54 18.50 -5.09 -11.50
N ALA A 55 17.94 -5.45 -10.35
CA ALA A 55 17.73 -6.84 -9.97
C ALA A 55 16.60 -7.55 -10.75
N GLY A 56 15.91 -6.86 -11.68
CA GLY A 56 14.76 -7.41 -12.42
C GLY A 56 13.56 -7.73 -11.52
N LEU A 57 13.52 -7.19 -10.31
CA LEU A 57 12.48 -7.46 -9.32
C LEU A 57 11.27 -6.55 -9.55
N SER A 58 10.16 -7.14 -10.01
CA SER A 58 8.87 -6.44 -10.05
C SER A 58 8.47 -5.97 -8.63
N PRO A 59 7.77 -4.81 -8.51
CA PRO A 59 7.18 -4.40 -7.24
C PRO A 59 6.40 -5.54 -6.59
N LYS A 60 6.63 -5.75 -5.28
CA LYS A 60 5.97 -6.80 -4.52
C LYS A 60 4.46 -6.57 -4.59
N ARG A 61 3.74 -7.43 -5.32
CA ARG A 61 2.28 -7.37 -5.37
C ARG A 61 1.78 -7.60 -3.94
N ARG A 62 1.02 -6.66 -3.39
CA ARG A 62 0.25 -6.93 -2.16
C ARG A 62 -0.60 -8.16 -2.46
N GLY A 63 -0.53 -9.18 -1.60
CA GLY A 63 -1.29 -10.42 -1.79
C GLY A 63 -2.76 -10.08 -2.01
N ARG A 64 -3.32 -10.53 -3.13
CA ARG A 64 -4.77 -10.47 -3.36
C ARG A 64 -5.37 -11.59 -2.54
N LYS A 65 -6.36 -11.29 -1.69
CA LYS A 65 -7.18 -12.36 -1.10
C LYS A 65 -7.79 -13.18 -2.25
N PRO A 66 -7.84 -14.52 -2.16
CA PRO A 66 -8.46 -15.33 -3.20
C PRO A 66 -9.87 -14.79 -3.48
N ALA A 67 -10.20 -14.62 -4.75
CA ALA A 67 -11.54 -14.21 -5.14
C ALA A 67 -12.46 -15.41 -4.94
N VAL A 68 -13.24 -15.41 -3.85
CA VAL A 68 -14.38 -16.33 -3.74
C VAL A 68 -15.37 -15.93 -4.83
N THR A 69 -15.73 -16.86 -5.70
CA THR A 69 -16.61 -16.60 -6.83
C THR A 69 -18.03 -16.28 -6.33
N LEU A 70 -18.81 -15.51 -7.11
CA LEU A 70 -20.23 -15.26 -6.77
C LEU A 70 -21.02 -16.57 -6.67
N GLN A 71 -20.62 -17.60 -7.40
CA GLN A 71 -21.23 -18.92 -7.38
C GLN A 71 -20.96 -19.65 -6.05
N GLU A 72 -19.74 -19.59 -5.52
CA GLU A 72 -19.41 -20.12 -4.19
C GLU A 72 -20.23 -19.44 -3.10
N TYR A 73 -20.37 -18.11 -3.14
CA TYR A 73 -21.22 -17.38 -2.20
C TYR A 73 -22.71 -17.74 -2.31
N LYS A 74 -23.21 -18.01 -3.51
CA LYS A 74 -24.61 -18.44 -3.72
C LYS A 74 -24.84 -19.83 -3.15
N TYR A 75 -23.90 -20.76 -3.38
CA TYR A 75 -23.96 -22.11 -2.84
C TYR A 75 -23.90 -22.10 -1.31
N GLU A 76 -22.96 -21.35 -0.74
CA GLU A 76 -22.79 -21.21 0.70
C GLU A 76 -24.05 -20.60 1.35
N ASN A 77 -24.61 -19.52 0.77
CA ASN A 77 -25.86 -18.94 1.26
C ASN A 77 -27.03 -19.92 1.20
N LYS A 78 -27.12 -20.75 0.15
CA LYS A 78 -28.17 -21.77 0.05
C LYS A 78 -28.02 -22.79 1.18
N ARG A 79 -26.80 -23.32 1.41
CA ARG A 79 -26.53 -24.25 2.51
C ARG A 79 -26.87 -23.65 3.87
N LEU A 80 -26.40 -22.42 4.12
CA LEU A 80 -26.63 -21.71 5.39
C LEU A 80 -28.11 -21.41 5.63
N LYS A 81 -28.89 -21.12 4.58
CA LYS A 81 -30.35 -20.94 4.72
C LYS A 81 -31.05 -22.23 5.12
N MET A 82 -30.70 -23.34 4.47
CA MET A 82 -31.25 -24.66 4.82
C MET A 82 -30.88 -25.09 6.24
N GLU A 83 -29.63 -24.84 6.65
CA GLU A 83 -29.17 -25.12 8.01
C GLU A 83 -29.90 -24.26 9.06
N ASN A 84 -30.07 -22.97 8.80
CA ASN A 84 -30.84 -22.09 9.70
C ASN A 84 -32.31 -22.51 9.82
N GLU A 85 -32.93 -22.94 8.72
CA GLU A 85 -34.32 -23.42 8.72
C GLU A 85 -34.45 -24.67 9.60
N LEU A 86 -33.57 -25.67 9.40
CA LEU A 86 -33.55 -26.88 10.21
C LEU A 86 -33.33 -26.57 11.70
N LEU A 87 -32.43 -25.64 12.02
CA LEU A 87 -32.17 -25.21 13.39
C LEU A 87 -33.39 -24.51 14.02
N ARG A 88 -34.11 -23.69 13.25
CA ARG A 88 -35.36 -23.05 13.71
C ARG A 88 -36.45 -24.07 13.96
N ASP A 89 -36.63 -25.02 13.05
CA ASP A 89 -37.62 -26.09 13.19
C ASP A 89 -37.32 -26.94 14.43
N PHE A 90 -36.05 -27.28 14.64
CA PHE A 90 -35.60 -27.98 15.83
C PHE A 90 -35.94 -27.21 17.11
N LEU A 91 -35.67 -25.90 17.17
CA LEU A 91 -36.01 -25.06 18.33
C LEU A 91 -37.52 -24.96 18.57
N HIS A 92 -38.32 -24.85 17.49
CA HIS A 92 -39.78 -24.84 17.55
C HIS A 92 -40.33 -26.15 18.14
N VAL A 93 -39.84 -27.31 17.70
CA VAL A 93 -40.23 -28.62 18.22
C VAL A 93 -39.75 -28.82 19.67
N ALA A 94 -38.57 -28.31 20.01
CA ALA A 94 -38.02 -28.36 21.36
C ALA A 94 -38.70 -27.38 22.35
N GLY A 95 -39.72 -26.63 21.92
CA GLY A 95 -40.50 -25.72 22.76
C GLY A 95 -39.73 -24.50 23.26
N ARG A 96 -38.54 -24.21 22.70
CA ARG A 96 -37.76 -23.00 23.01
C ARG A 96 -38.13 -21.92 22.01
N LYS A 97 -38.95 -20.96 22.44
CA LYS A 97 -39.18 -19.71 21.72
C LYS A 97 -38.08 -18.70 22.01
#